data_AF-B8AP95-F1
#
_entry.id   AF-B8AP95-F1
#
_cell.length_a   1.000
_cell.length_b   1.000
_cell.length_c   1.000
_cell.angle_alpha   90.00
_cell.angle_beta   90.00
_cell.angle_gamma   90.00
#
_symmetry.space_group_name_H-M   'P 1'
#
loop_
_entity.id
_entity.type
_entity.pdbx_description
1 polymer ?
#
loop_
_entity_poly.entity_id
_entity_poly.type
_entity_poly.pdbx_seq_one_letter_code
_entity_poly.pdbx_strand_id
1 'polypeptide(L)'
;MRQRQRWVDVPPVAGALVVNIGDLLQLVSNDLFRSVEHRVLATTAAAEPRLSVACFFRPDYACTSVYAPVTTTPPPPLYRSTTMPEFLSHYRAKGLDGRSALHHFRIPPPSSPPH
;
A
#
# COMPACT_ATOMS: atom_id res chain seq x y z
N MET A 1 -0.75 -1.64 13.60
CA MET A 1 -0.82 -2.13 12.20
C MET A 1 -2.01 -3.07 12.05
N ARG A 2 -2.71 -3.08 10.93
CA ARG A 2 -3.90 -3.92 10.74
C ARG A 2 -3.53 -5.29 10.15
N GLN A 3 -3.83 -6.36 10.88
CA GLN A 3 -3.61 -7.74 10.45
C GLN A 3 -4.90 -8.56 10.62
N ARG A 4 -5.33 -9.31 9.59
CA ARG A 4 -6.56 -10.15 9.64
C ARG A 4 -7.76 -9.41 10.28
N GLN A 5 -8.01 -8.18 9.82
CA GLN A 5 -9.07 -7.27 10.31
C GLN A 5 -8.95 -6.81 11.77
N ARG A 6 -7.83 -7.10 12.47
CA ARG A 6 -7.56 -6.63 13.83
C ARG A 6 -6.41 -5.65 13.85
N TRP A 7 -6.45 -4.69 14.77
CA TRP A 7 -5.32 -3.83 15.05
C TRP A 7 -4.37 -4.55 16.00
N VAL A 8 -3.09 -4.58 15.64
CA VAL A 8 -2.00 -5.15 16.42
C VAL A 8 -0.98 -4.05 16.68
N ASP A 9 -0.54 -3.94 17.93
CA ASP A 9 0.50 -2.98 18.30
C ASP A 9 1.87 -3.44 17.80
N VAL A 10 2.69 -2.48 17.40
CA VAL A 10 4.06 -2.71 16.97
C VAL A 10 4.95 -1.99 17.98
N PRO A 11 5.45 -2.68 19.02
CA PRO A 11 6.28 -2.05 20.03
C PRO A 11 7.61 -1.61 19.41
N PRO A 12 8.14 -0.44 19.79
CA PRO A 12 9.48 -0.05 19.37
C PRO A 12 10.51 -1.03 19.94
N VAL A 13 11.45 -1.47 19.11
CA VAL A 13 12.58 -2.30 19.51
C VAL A 13 13.84 -1.45 19.36
N ALA A 14 14.63 -1.33 20.42
CA ALA A 14 15.86 -0.56 20.40
C ALA A 14 16.81 -1.04 19.30
N GLY A 15 17.32 -0.11 18.49
CA GLY A 15 18.21 -0.41 17.36
C GLY A 15 17.52 -0.99 16.12
N ALA A 16 16.20 -1.17 16.13
CA ALA A 16 15.46 -1.71 14.99
C ALA A 16 14.70 -0.64 14.20
N LEU A 17 14.45 -0.93 12.92
CA LEU A 17 13.57 -0.14 12.06
C LEU A 17 12.27 -0.91 11.79
N VAL A 18 11.16 -0.20 11.80
CA VAL A 18 9.90 -0.73 11.27
C VAL A 18 9.88 -0.47 9.77
N VAL A 19 9.73 -1.53 8.99
CA VAL A 19 9.60 -1.46 7.52
C VAL A 19 8.20 -1.91 7.13
N ASN A 20 7.51 -1.11 6.31
CA ASN A 20 6.20 -1.45 5.77
C ASN A 20 6.18 -1.35 4.25
N ILE A 21 5.35 -2.21 3.64
CA ILE A 21 5.10 -2.22 2.20
C ILE A 21 4.06 -1.15 1.86
N GLY A 22 4.28 -0.42 0.77
CA GLY A 22 3.30 0.52 0.22
C GLY A 22 2.53 -0.07 -0.97
N ASP A 23 1.39 0.55 -1.30
CA ASP A 23 0.46 0.08 -2.33
C ASP A 23 1.14 -0.14 -3.70
N LEU A 24 2.02 0.76 -4.15
CA LEU A 24 2.69 0.59 -5.45
C LEU A 24 3.54 -0.69 -5.51
N LEU A 25 4.23 -1.05 -4.42
CA LEU A 25 5.02 -2.29 -4.37
C LEU A 25 4.11 -3.52 -4.36
N GLN A 26 2.97 -3.47 -3.67
CA GLN A 26 1.97 -4.53 -3.74
C GLN A 26 1.45 -4.72 -5.18
N LEU A 27 1.15 -3.63 -5.91
CA LEU A 27 0.74 -3.66 -7.32
C LEU A 27 1.78 -4.35 -8.20
N VAL A 28 3.03 -3.88 -8.14
CA VAL A 28 4.13 -4.42 -8.95
C VAL A 28 4.41 -5.88 -8.59
N SER A 29 4.29 -6.26 -7.32
CA SER A 29 4.48 -7.63 -6.87
C SER A 29 3.30 -8.57 -7.15
N ASN A 30 2.20 -8.06 -7.73
CA ASN A 30 0.98 -8.80 -8.00
C ASN A 30 0.42 -9.53 -6.75
N ASP A 31 0.27 -8.82 -5.62
CA ASP A 31 -0.15 -9.34 -4.31
C ASP A 31 0.84 -10.27 -3.57
N LEU A 32 2.05 -10.48 -4.08
CA LEU A 32 3.09 -11.22 -3.35
C LEU A 32 3.49 -10.51 -2.04
N PHE A 33 3.61 -9.17 -2.09
CA PHE A 33 3.76 -8.34 -0.91
C PHE A 33 2.48 -7.59 -0.62
N ARG A 34 2.12 -7.46 0.67
CA ARG A 34 0.88 -6.79 1.08
C ARG A 34 1.18 -5.49 1.82
N SER A 35 0.68 -4.40 1.26
CA SER A 35 0.47 -3.13 1.95
C SER A 35 -0.63 -3.31 2.99
N VAL A 36 -0.39 -2.78 4.19
CA VAL A 36 -1.34 -2.86 5.30
C VAL A 36 -1.51 -1.51 5.96
N GLU A 37 -2.71 -1.30 6.48
CA GLU A 37 -3.01 -0.08 7.22
C GLU A 37 -2.18 0.00 8.50
N HIS A 38 -1.63 1.19 8.73
CA HIS A 38 -0.94 1.55 9.95
C HIS A 38 -1.50 2.89 10.41
N ARG A 39 -1.63 3.05 11.73
CA ARG A 39 -2.08 4.28 12.36
C ARG A 39 -1.23 4.52 13.60
N VAL A 40 -1.04 5.77 13.95
CA VAL A 40 -0.48 6.19 15.23
C VAL A 40 -1.63 6.71 16.08
N LEU A 41 -1.76 6.18 17.29
CA LEU A 41 -2.71 6.71 18.27
C LEU A 41 -2.09 7.92 18.95
N ALA A 42 -2.89 8.96 19.16
CA ALA A 42 -2.46 10.11 19.95
C ALA A 42 -2.20 9.66 21.40
N THR A 43 -1.12 10.17 21.99
CA THR A 43 -0.81 9.95 23.40
C THR A 43 -1.71 10.83 24.27
N THR A 44 -2.10 10.33 25.44
CA THR A 44 -2.81 11.12 26.45
C THR A 44 -1.86 12.13 27.10
N ALA A 45 -2.39 13.19 27.73
CA ALA A 45 -1.58 14.22 28.39
C ALA A 45 -0.62 13.69 29.48
N ALA A 46 -0.91 12.52 30.06
CA ALA A 46 -0.07 11.87 31.07
C ALA A 46 1.04 10.97 30.48
N ALA A 47 1.09 10.77 29.16
CA ALA A 47 2.07 9.90 28.51
C ALA A 47 3.23 10.71 27.92
N GLU A 48 4.42 10.11 27.89
CA GLU A 48 5.61 10.75 27.32
C GLU A 48 5.42 11.07 25.83
N PRO A 49 5.93 12.22 25.35
CA PRO A 49 5.90 12.56 23.93
C PRO A 49 6.60 11.51 23.07
N ARG A 50 5.98 11.10 21.98
CA ARG A 50 6.54 10.15 21.01
C ARG A 50 7.00 10.88 19.74
N LEU A 51 8.27 10.71 19.38
CA LEU A 51 8.83 11.18 18.12
C LEU A 51 9.14 9.98 17.20
N SER A 52 8.84 10.11 15.91
CA SER A 52 9.20 9.13 14.89
C SER A 52 9.59 9.82 13.59
N VAL A 53 10.57 9.27 12.88
CA VAL A 53 10.98 9.73 11.55
C VAL A 53 10.63 8.64 10.53
N ALA A 54 9.91 9.02 9.47
CA ALA A 54 9.56 8.12 8.38
C ALA A 54 10.39 8.47 7.13
N CYS A 55 10.94 7.44 6.48
CA CYS A 55 11.64 7.57 5.20
C CYS A 55 10.89 6.73 4.15
N PHE A 56 10.59 7.31 2.99
CA PHE A 56 9.83 6.66 1.94
C PHE A 56 10.69 6.45 0.69
N PHE A 57 10.90 5.18 0.35
CA PHE A 57 11.58 4.78 -0.90
C PHE A 57 10.55 4.57 -1.98
N ARG A 58 10.62 5.38 -3.03
CA ARG A 58 9.66 5.37 -4.15
C ARG A 58 10.30 6.03 -5.38
N PRO A 59 9.86 5.65 -6.59
CA PRO A 59 10.30 6.34 -7.80
C PRO A 59 9.96 7.84 -7.80
N ASP A 60 10.71 8.59 -8.61
CA ASP A 60 10.49 10.03 -8.78
C ASP A 60 9.05 10.33 -9.21
N TYR A 61 8.49 11.43 -8.71
CA TYR A 61 7.13 11.85 -9.03
C TYR A 61 6.92 12.15 -10.53
N ALA A 62 7.96 12.64 -11.22
CA ALA A 62 7.96 12.91 -12.64
C ALA A 62 8.35 11.69 -13.49
N CYS A 63 8.63 10.54 -12.86
CA CYS A 63 8.96 9.32 -13.59
C CYS A 63 7.76 8.83 -14.41
N THR A 64 7.94 8.75 -15.73
CA THR A 64 6.91 8.31 -16.69
C THR A 64 6.98 6.82 -17.01
N SER A 65 7.87 6.07 -16.34
CA SER A 65 7.95 4.63 -16.50
C SER A 65 6.61 3.96 -16.16
N VAL A 66 6.29 2.92 -16.93
CA VAL A 66 5.11 2.09 -16.70
C VAL A 66 5.44 1.05 -15.63
N TYR A 67 4.65 1.02 -14.58
CA TYR A 67 4.69 0.01 -13.53
C TYR A 67 3.60 -1.02 -13.81
N ALA A 68 4.01 -2.25 -14.07
CA ALA A 68 3.12 -3.39 -14.34
C ALA A 68 3.33 -4.48 -13.30
N PRO A 69 2.31 -5.31 -13.00
CA PRO A 69 2.49 -6.47 -12.15
C PRO A 69 3.47 -7.46 -12.77
N VAL A 70 4.43 -7.92 -11.97
CA VAL A 70 5.37 -8.96 -12.36
C VAL A 70 4.66 -10.31 -12.29
N THR A 71 4.51 -10.95 -13.44
CA THR A 71 3.92 -12.30 -13.56
C THR A 71 5.00 -13.25 -14.08
N THR A 72 5.67 -13.98 -13.20
CA THR A 72 6.69 -14.96 -13.60
C THR A 72 6.09 -16.31 -14.01
N THR A 73 4.91 -16.63 -13.45
CA THR A 73 4.08 -17.84 -13.68
C THR A 73 2.61 -17.49 -13.31
N PRO A 74 1.60 -18.31 -13.63
CA PRO A 74 0.22 -18.07 -13.17
C PRO A 74 0.18 -17.76 -11.65
N PRO A 75 -0.68 -16.84 -11.19
CA PRO A 75 -1.91 -16.33 -11.81
C PRO A 75 -1.74 -15.14 -12.78
N PRO A 76 -2.77 -14.81 -13.58
CA PRO A 76 -2.81 -13.58 -14.37
C PRO A 76 -2.64 -12.32 -13.51
N PRO A 77 -2.31 -11.17 -14.12
CA PRO A 77 -2.21 -9.91 -13.39
C PRO A 77 -3.54 -9.56 -12.72
N LEU A 78 -3.47 -9.19 -11.44
CA LEU A 78 -4.61 -8.74 -10.64
C LEU A 78 -4.86 -7.24 -10.80
N TYR A 79 -3.87 -6.51 -11.31
CA TYR A 79 -3.87 -5.07 -11.46
C TYR A 79 -3.52 -4.66 -12.89
N ARG A 80 -4.08 -3.53 -13.35
CA ARG A 80 -3.66 -2.88 -14.59
C ARG A 80 -2.36 -2.13 -14.36
N SER A 81 -1.58 -1.96 -15.42
CA SER A 81 -0.39 -1.11 -15.39
C SER A 81 -0.75 0.35 -15.11
N THR A 82 0.17 1.09 -14.50
CA THR A 82 0.01 2.51 -14.17
C THR A 82 1.34 3.27 -14.32
N THR A 83 1.29 4.59 -14.21
CA THR A 83 2.48 5.46 -14.09
C THR A 83 2.50 6.13 -12.71
N MET A 84 3.65 6.66 -12.29
CA MET A 84 3.74 7.37 -11.00
C MET A 84 2.80 8.59 -10.92
N PRO A 85 2.69 9.45 -11.97
CA PRO A 85 1.74 10.56 -11.96
C PRO A 85 0.28 10.12 -11.80
N GLU A 86 -0.15 9.07 -12.51
CA GLU A 86 -1.50 8.54 -12.41
C GLU A 86 -1.78 7.99 -11.01
N PHE A 87 -0.87 7.15 -10.50
CA PHE A 87 -0.99 6.54 -9.18
C PHE A 87 -1.14 7.60 -8.08
N LEU A 88 -0.32 8.65 -8.12
CA LEU A 88 -0.34 9.71 -7.11
C LEU A 88 -1.52 10.65 -7.23
N SER A 89 -1.94 10.96 -8.46
CA SER A 89 -3.14 11.75 -8.70
C SER A 89 -4.33 11.08 -8.03
N HIS A 90 -4.51 9.78 -8.26
CA HIS A 90 -5.56 9.00 -7.61
C HIS A 90 -5.37 8.92 -6.09
N TYR A 91 -4.17 8.56 -5.61
CA TYR A 91 -3.87 8.42 -4.18
C TYR A 91 -4.17 9.69 -3.39
N ARG A 92 -3.81 10.86 -3.94
CA ARG A 92 -4.08 12.17 -3.31
C ARG A 92 -5.55 12.54 -3.34
N ALA A 93 -6.23 12.34 -4.48
CA ALA A 93 -7.64 12.65 -4.63
C ALA A 93 -8.54 11.80 -3.72
N LYS A 94 -8.16 10.54 -3.50
CA LYS A 94 -8.88 9.60 -2.63
C LYS A 94 -8.88 10.02 -1.15
N GLY A 95 -7.76 10.56 -0.66
CA GLY A 95 -7.61 10.90 0.76
C GLY A 95 -7.59 9.69 1.70
N LEU A 96 -7.97 9.91 2.96
CA LEU A 96 -7.80 8.97 4.08
C LEU A 96 -9.10 8.21 4.44
N ASP A 97 -9.78 7.64 3.45
CA ASP A 97 -11.05 6.90 3.64
C ASP A 97 -10.90 5.45 4.19
N GLY A 98 -9.68 5.02 4.51
CA GLY A 98 -9.38 3.66 4.99
C GLY A 98 -9.53 2.54 3.94
N ARG A 99 -9.71 2.86 2.66
CA ARG A 99 -9.65 1.88 1.56
C ARG A 99 -8.27 1.88 0.93
N SER A 100 -7.84 0.78 0.31
CA SER A 100 -6.59 0.78 -0.46
C SER A 100 -6.79 1.54 -1.78
N ALA A 101 -5.78 2.32 -2.21
CA ALA A 101 -5.80 2.97 -3.52
C ALA A 101 -5.78 1.93 -4.67
N LEU A 102 -5.37 0.69 -4.36
CA LEU A 102 -5.29 -0.42 -5.30
C LEU A 102 -6.63 -0.86 -5.89
N HIS A 103 -7.76 -0.53 -5.25
CA HIS A 103 -9.07 -0.86 -5.80
C HIS A 103 -9.28 -0.23 -7.19
N HIS A 104 -8.77 0.99 -7.41
CA HIS A 104 -8.87 1.69 -8.70
C HIS A 104 -8.04 1.02 -9.80
N PHE A 105 -7.02 0.25 -9.42
CA PHE A 105 -6.11 -0.42 -10.36
C PHE A 105 -6.43 -1.90 -10.54
N ARG A 106 -7.38 -2.48 -9.80
CA ARG A 106 -7.74 -3.89 -9.95
C ARG A 106 -8.38 -4.17 -11.32
N ILE A 107 -7.98 -5.28 -11.93
CA ILE A 107 -8.65 -5.83 -13.11
C ILE A 107 -9.91 -6.57 -12.63
N PRO A 108 -11.10 -6.28 -13.19
CA PRO A 108 -12.31 -7.03 -12.86
C PRO A 108 -12.16 -8.51 -13.22
N PRO A 109 -12.73 -9.44 -12.44
CA PRO A 109 -12.77 -10.84 -12.84
C PRO A 109 -13.51 -10.98 -14.18
N PRO A 110 -13.15 -11.96 -15.02
CA PRO A 110 -13.87 -12.23 -16.25
C PRO A 110 -15.35 -12.48 -15.94
N SER A 111 -16.24 -11.84 -16.69
CA SER A 111 -17.67 -12.08 -16.59
C SER A 111 -17.96 -13.57 -16.85
N SER A 112 -18.68 -14.22 -15.94
CA SER A 112 -19.20 -15.57 -16.18
C SER A 112 -20.02 -15.56 -17.48
N PRO A 113 -19.85 -16.56 -18.37
CA PRO A 113 -20.71 -16.66 -19.54
C PRO A 113 -22.18 -16.83 -19.09
N PRO A 114 -23.15 -16.27 -19.85
CA PRO A 114 -24.56 -16.53 -19.57
C PRO A 114 -24.83 -18.03 -19.66
N HIS A 115 -25.59 -18.54 -18.68
CA HIS A 115 -26.07 -19.92 -18.63
C HIS A 115 -26.99 -20.25 -19.81
#